data_AF-A0A953TGR1-F1
#
_entry.id   AF-A0A953TGR1-F1
#
_cell.length_a   1.000
_cell.length_b   1.000
_cell.length_c   1.000
_cell.angle_alpha   90.00
_cell.angle_beta   90.00
_cell.angle_gamma   90.00
#
_symmetry.space_group_name_H-M   'P 1'
#
loop_
_entity.id
_entity.type
_entity.pdbx_description
1 polymer ?
#
loop_
_entity_poly.entity_id
_entity_poly.type
_entity_poly.pdbx_seq_one_letter_code
_entity_poly.pdbx_strand_id
1 'polypeptide(L)'
;MASLFTHAVVAVSLSQGAPPELRKSRKFWWMVILCSIVPDIDVIGFSLGIRYGDLWGHRGLTHSLLFAALLAVLAKTFTAGSAGGAEERRERQDNKERTWGSWKLALLLFVITASHGVLDAMTNGGLGVAFLSPFNPHRYFLPWRPIVVSPIGAGHFFSARGLQVLSSEIVWIWGPAALLAGILRAFHTWRKPTESSSTSLP
;
A
#
# COMPACT_ATOMS: atom_id res chain seq x y z
N MET A 1 5.61 -9.13 -11.81
CA MET A 1 4.92 -8.16 -10.94
C MET A 1 4.27 -7.06 -11.76
N ALA A 2 3.29 -6.36 -11.19
CA ALA A 2 2.99 -5.01 -11.63
C ALA A 2 4.23 -4.13 -11.38
N SER A 3 4.31 -2.96 -12.00
CA SER A 3 5.48 -2.10 -11.84
C SER A 3 5.52 -1.47 -10.44
N LEU A 4 6.73 -1.13 -10.00
CA LEU A 4 6.96 -0.36 -8.78
C LEU A 4 6.14 0.94 -8.76
N PHE A 5 5.97 1.59 -9.92
CA PHE A 5 5.16 2.80 -10.05
C PHE A 5 3.69 2.53 -9.76
N THR A 6 3.14 1.41 -10.24
CA THR A 6 1.75 1.03 -10.00
C THR A 6 1.48 0.78 -8.51
N HIS A 7 2.38 0.08 -7.82
CA HIS A 7 2.26 -0.13 -6.38
C HIS A 7 2.29 1.21 -5.60
N ALA A 8 3.18 2.13 -6.00
CA ALA A 8 3.23 3.47 -5.41
C ALA A 8 1.95 4.28 -5.66
N VAL A 9 1.42 4.27 -6.90
CA VAL A 9 0.17 4.96 -7.26
C VAL A 9 -1.00 4.44 -6.40
N VAL A 10 -1.16 3.12 -6.32
CA VAL A 10 -2.24 2.50 -5.53
C VAL A 10 -2.10 2.82 -4.05
N ALA A 11 -0.89 2.77 -3.50
CA ALA A 11 -0.63 3.11 -2.10
C ALA A 11 -0.99 4.57 -1.78
N VAL A 12 -0.60 5.52 -2.66
CA VAL A 12 -0.94 6.94 -2.51
C VAL A 12 -2.45 7.17 -2.63
N SER A 13 -3.12 6.50 -3.56
CA SER A 13 -4.56 6.60 -3.76
C SER A 13 -5.35 6.09 -2.55
N LEU A 14 -5.03 4.89 -2.05
CA LEU A 14 -5.64 4.32 -0.85
C LEU A 14 -5.40 5.20 0.39
N SER A 15 -4.21 5.81 0.49
CA SER A 15 -3.86 6.72 1.58
C SER A 15 -4.75 7.96 1.65
N GLN A 16 -5.46 8.33 0.59
CA GLN A 16 -6.44 9.44 0.63
C GLN A 16 -7.65 9.12 1.53
N GLY A 17 -7.88 7.85 1.86
CA GLY A 17 -8.88 7.44 2.85
C GLY A 17 -8.52 7.86 4.27
N ALA A 18 -7.24 8.11 4.56
CA ALA A 18 -6.80 8.62 5.85
C ALA A 18 -7.22 10.10 6.06
N PRO A 19 -7.56 10.48 7.31
CA PRO A 19 -7.87 11.87 7.62
C PRO A 19 -6.75 12.84 7.20
N PRO A 20 -7.08 14.08 6.79
CA PRO A 20 -6.08 15.07 6.36
C PRO A 20 -4.96 15.31 7.38
N GLU A 21 -5.26 15.27 8.67
CA GLU A 21 -4.28 15.47 9.74
C GLU A 21 -3.22 14.37 9.77
N LEU A 22 -3.59 13.11 9.53
CA LEU A 22 -2.63 12.00 9.50
C LEU A 22 -1.70 12.11 8.28
N ARG A 23 -2.23 12.58 7.14
CA ARG A 23 -1.46 12.78 5.90
C ARG A 23 -0.43 13.91 5.97
N LYS A 24 -0.48 14.78 6.99
CA LYS A 24 0.58 15.77 7.25
C LYS A 24 1.83 15.14 7.89
N SER A 25 1.70 13.95 8.48
CA SER A 25 2.80 13.27 9.17
C SER A 25 3.77 12.59 8.18
N ARG A 26 5.06 12.91 8.28
CA ARG A 26 6.12 12.19 7.54
C ARG A 26 6.19 10.71 7.91
N LYS A 27 5.97 10.38 9.19
CA LYS A 27 5.97 8.98 9.68
C LYS A 27 4.88 8.14 9.01
N PHE A 28 3.71 8.72 8.76
CA PHE A 28 2.63 8.05 8.05
C PHE A 28 3.07 7.67 6.63
N TRP A 29 3.61 8.62 5.87
CA TRP A 29 4.07 8.37 4.50
C TRP A 29 5.22 7.36 4.43
N TRP A 30 6.14 7.37 5.39
CA TRP A 30 7.16 6.32 5.49
C TRP A 30 6.55 4.93 5.61
N MET A 31 5.53 4.76 6.46
CA MET A 31 4.88 3.45 6.59
C MET A 31 4.12 3.05 5.34
N VAL A 32 3.46 4.00 4.66
CA VAL A 32 2.79 3.74 3.38
C VAL A 32 3.78 3.22 2.34
N ILE A 33 4.92 3.91 2.19
CA ILE A 33 5.99 3.53 1.25
C ILE A 33 6.56 2.15 1.59
N LEU A 34 6.86 1.90 2.86
CA LEU A 34 7.36 0.59 3.29
C LEU A 34 6.34 -0.51 3.00
N CYS A 35 5.07 -0.31 3.37
CA CYS A 35 4.00 -1.27 3.15
C CYS A 35 3.75 -1.57 1.67
N SER A 36 4.08 -0.64 0.76
CA SER A 36 3.91 -0.82 -0.69
C SER A 36 5.12 -1.43 -1.41
N ILE A 37 6.30 -1.46 -0.80
CA ILE A 37 7.55 -1.92 -1.47
C ILE A 37 8.11 -3.19 -0.84
N VAL A 38 7.93 -3.36 0.48
CA VAL A 38 8.50 -4.49 1.22
C VAL A 38 8.18 -5.88 0.63
N PRO A 39 6.97 -6.15 0.07
CA PRO A 39 6.70 -7.45 -0.54
C PRO A 39 7.72 -7.89 -1.61
N ASP A 40 8.20 -6.97 -2.45
CA ASP A 40 9.14 -7.26 -3.55
C ASP A 40 10.61 -7.29 -3.13
N ILE A 41 10.93 -7.05 -1.85
CA ILE A 41 12.29 -7.23 -1.34
C ILE A 41 12.72 -8.71 -1.47
N ASP A 42 11.75 -9.63 -1.62
CA ASP A 42 11.98 -11.04 -1.93
C ASP A 42 12.79 -11.30 -3.22
N VAL A 43 12.84 -10.34 -4.15
CA VAL A 43 13.67 -10.41 -5.36
C VAL A 43 15.16 -10.53 -5.03
N ILE A 44 15.61 -10.02 -3.87
CA ILE A 44 16.99 -10.21 -3.37
C ILE A 44 17.31 -11.69 -3.16
N GLY A 45 16.29 -12.50 -2.84
CA GLY A 45 16.42 -13.95 -2.68
C GLY A 45 17.01 -14.65 -3.90
N PHE A 46 16.78 -14.13 -5.11
CA PHE A 46 17.38 -14.70 -6.33
C PHE A 46 18.91 -14.66 -6.30
N SER A 47 19.50 -13.57 -5.79
CA SER A 47 20.95 -13.44 -5.62
C SER A 47 21.52 -14.40 -4.56
N LEU A 48 20.66 -14.93 -3.68
CA LEU A 48 21.00 -15.91 -2.65
C LEU A 48 20.68 -17.35 -3.08
N GLY A 49 20.25 -17.56 -4.32
CA GLY A 49 19.92 -18.88 -4.87
C GLY A 49 18.50 -19.39 -4.56
N ILE A 50 17.64 -18.54 -3.98
CA ILE A 50 16.21 -18.87 -3.76
C ILE A 50 15.51 -18.86 -5.12
N ARG A 51 14.77 -19.93 -5.43
CA ARG A 51 14.06 -20.06 -6.72
C ARG A 51 12.71 -19.35 -6.64
N TYR A 52 12.20 -18.93 -7.79
CA TYR A 52 10.92 -18.19 -7.88
C TYR A 52 9.74 -18.98 -7.26
N GLY A 53 9.73 -20.31 -7.42
CA GLY A 53 8.68 -21.16 -6.87
C GLY A 53 8.75 -21.38 -5.35
N ASP A 54 9.88 -21.10 -4.71
CA ASP A 54 10.12 -21.44 -3.30
C ASP A 54 9.23 -20.62 -2.35
N LEU A 55 9.15 -21.02 -1.08
CA LEU A 55 8.40 -20.33 -0.04
C LEU A 55 8.79 -18.83 0.08
N TRP A 56 10.10 -18.57 0.06
CA TRP A 56 10.71 -17.24 0.09
C TRP A 56 10.97 -16.67 -1.30
N GLY A 57 10.59 -17.40 -2.36
CA GLY A 57 10.68 -16.93 -3.72
C GLY A 57 9.66 -15.82 -4.00
N HIS A 58 9.90 -15.06 -5.07
CA HIS A 58 9.03 -13.95 -5.44
C HIS A 58 7.55 -14.38 -5.54
N ARG A 59 6.62 -13.53 -5.10
CA ARG A 59 5.17 -13.83 -4.98
C ARG A 59 4.82 -14.96 -4.00
N GLY A 60 5.76 -15.36 -3.15
CA GLY A 60 5.62 -16.37 -2.11
C GLY A 60 5.08 -15.77 -0.80
N LEU A 61 5.77 -16.04 0.31
CA LEU A 61 5.35 -15.66 1.66
C LEU A 61 5.15 -14.14 1.84
N THR A 62 6.02 -13.32 1.27
CA THR A 62 5.98 -11.84 1.36
C THR A 62 4.74 -11.21 0.70
N HIS A 63 4.07 -11.96 -0.19
CA HIS A 63 2.86 -11.52 -0.87
C HIS A 63 1.57 -12.12 -0.25
N SER A 64 1.71 -12.87 0.84
CA SER A 64 0.58 -13.49 1.54
C SER A 64 -0.23 -12.48 2.35
N LEU A 65 -1.49 -12.83 2.64
CA LEU A 65 -2.35 -12.04 3.53
C LEU A 65 -1.82 -12.04 4.96
N LEU A 66 -1.20 -13.15 5.41
CA LEU A 66 -0.57 -13.23 6.72
C LEU A 66 0.56 -12.21 6.83
N PHE A 67 1.45 -12.17 5.84
CA PHE A 67 2.56 -11.22 5.82
C PHE A 67 2.06 -9.77 5.81
N ALA A 68 1.04 -9.47 4.99
CA ALA A 68 0.41 -8.15 4.98
C ALA A 68 -0.13 -7.75 6.36
N ALA A 69 -0.77 -8.67 7.08
CA ALA A 69 -1.31 -8.41 8.42
C ALA A 69 -0.19 -8.15 9.43
N LEU A 70 0.87 -8.97 9.44
CA LEU A 70 2.02 -8.81 10.32
C LEU A 70 2.75 -7.48 10.07
N LEU A 71 3.01 -7.16 8.80
CA LEU A 71 3.68 -5.92 8.40
C LEU A 71 2.85 -4.70 8.80
N ALA A 72 1.53 -4.74 8.60
CA ALA A 72 0.64 -3.64 8.97
C ALA A 72 0.60 -3.39 10.49
N VAL A 73 0.58 -4.46 11.30
CA VAL A 73 0.64 -4.34 12.76
C VAL A 73 1.99 -3.76 13.19
N LEU A 74 3.08 -4.24 12.61
CA LEU A 74 4.43 -3.75 12.91
C LEU A 74 4.58 -2.26 12.53
N ALA A 75 4.21 -1.89 11.31
CA ALA A 75 4.24 -0.51 10.83
C ALA A 75 3.39 0.43 11.70
N LYS A 76 2.19 -0.02 12.12
CA LYS A 76 1.36 0.69 13.10
C LYS A 76 2.10 0.91 14.41
N THR A 77 2.76 -0.12 14.97
CA THR A 77 3.49 0.03 16.24
C THR A 77 4.64 1.04 16.13
N PHE A 78 5.35 1.11 15.00
CA PHE A 78 6.38 2.11 14.77
C PHE A 78 5.82 3.53 14.69
N THR A 79 4.67 3.73 14.03
CA THR A 79 4.02 5.06 14.00
C THR A 79 3.60 5.53 15.39
N ALA A 80 3.24 4.60 16.28
CA ALA A 80 2.86 4.89 17.65
C ALA A 80 4.07 5.04 18.60
N GLY A 81 5.15 4.28 18.38
CA GLY A 81 6.29 4.16 19.29
C GLY A 81 7.45 5.15 19.09
N SER A 82 7.61 5.75 17.92
CA SER A 82 8.78 6.61 17.61
C SER A 82 8.67 8.08 18.08
N ALA A 83 7.89 8.38 19.13
CA ALA A 83 7.81 9.72 19.73
C ALA A 83 8.64 9.74 21.02
N GLY A 84 9.82 10.37 20.94
CA GLY A 84 10.78 10.49 22.03
C GLY A 84 10.55 11.80 22.79
N GLY A 85 10.42 11.70 24.11
CA GLY A 85 10.37 12.86 25.00
C GLY A 85 9.12 12.88 25.91
N ALA A 86 9.32 13.17 27.20
CA ALA A 86 8.25 13.31 28.19
C ALA A 86 7.32 14.51 27.91
N GLU A 87 7.80 15.49 27.14
CA GLU A 87 7.07 16.70 26.74
C GLU A 87 6.12 16.43 25.56
N GLU A 88 6.57 15.67 24.55
CA GLU A 88 5.77 15.17 23.42
C GLU A 88 4.70 14.15 23.87
N ARG A 89 4.94 13.47 25.01
CA ARG A 89 3.95 12.63 25.70
C ARG A 89 2.81 13.42 26.36
N ARG A 90 3.06 14.64 26.84
CA ARG A 90 2.02 15.50 27.43
C ARG A 90 1.14 16.12 26.36
N GLU A 91 1.73 16.60 25.26
CA GLU A 91 0.99 17.10 24.09
C GLU A 91 0.18 15.99 23.38
N ARG A 92 0.63 14.73 23.52
CA ARG A 92 -0.11 13.52 23.11
C ARG A 92 -1.35 13.21 23.95
N GLN A 93 -1.37 13.62 25.21
CA GLN A 93 -2.39 13.19 26.18
C GLN A 93 -3.68 14.01 26.05
N ASP A 94 -3.60 15.24 25.53
CA ASP A 94 -4.75 16.12 25.31
C ASP A 94 -5.47 15.87 23.98
N ASN A 95 -4.86 15.13 23.04
CA ASN A 95 -5.45 14.78 21.75
C ASN A 95 -6.27 13.48 21.80
N LYS A 96 -7.34 13.51 22.60
CA LYS A 96 -8.22 12.38 22.94
C LYS A 96 -8.94 11.72 21.74
N GLU A 97 -8.85 12.30 20.53
CA GLU A 97 -9.46 11.81 19.29
C GLU A 97 -8.47 11.43 18.16
N ARG A 98 -7.15 11.64 18.33
CA ARG A 98 -6.26 11.96 17.18
C ARG A 98 -5.35 10.82 16.67
N THR A 99 -5.71 9.57 16.95
CA THR A 99 -5.21 8.39 16.20
C THR A 99 -6.45 7.78 15.56
N TRP A 100 -6.77 8.03 14.29
CA TRP A 100 -7.97 7.48 13.65
C TRP A 100 -7.93 5.95 13.78
N GLY A 101 -8.78 5.43 14.69
CA GLY A 101 -8.51 4.33 15.63
C GLY A 101 -7.41 3.36 15.20
N SER A 102 -6.46 3.03 16.08
CA SER A 102 -5.26 2.22 15.75
C SER A 102 -5.55 1.02 14.82
N TRP A 103 -6.70 0.36 14.96
CA TRP A 103 -7.17 -0.69 14.06
C TRP A 103 -7.50 -0.24 12.63
N LYS A 104 -8.08 0.94 12.42
CA LYS A 104 -8.29 1.56 11.10
C LYS A 104 -6.98 1.89 10.39
N LEU A 105 -5.96 2.36 11.11
CA LEU A 105 -4.63 2.55 10.54
C LEU A 105 -4.00 1.21 10.14
N ALA A 106 -4.04 0.22 11.03
CA ALA A 106 -3.57 -1.13 10.72
C ALA A 106 -4.32 -1.71 9.51
N LEU A 107 -5.64 -1.54 9.44
CA LEU A 107 -6.45 -1.98 8.31
C LEU A 107 -6.06 -1.27 7.01
N LEU A 108 -5.82 0.04 7.03
CA LEU A 108 -5.37 0.77 5.86
C LEU A 108 -4.01 0.26 5.37
N LEU A 109 -3.04 0.10 6.26
CA LEU A 109 -1.72 -0.42 5.92
C LEU A 109 -1.79 -1.87 5.42
N PHE A 110 -2.65 -2.69 6.02
CA PHE A 110 -2.95 -4.05 5.55
C PHE A 110 -3.51 -4.03 4.12
N VAL A 111 -4.50 -3.18 3.84
CA VAL A 111 -5.09 -3.07 2.49
C VAL A 111 -4.04 -2.59 1.48
N ILE A 112 -3.17 -1.65 1.86
CA ILE A 112 -2.06 -1.21 1.01
C ILE A 112 -1.13 -2.39 0.69
N THR A 113 -0.64 -3.13 1.69
CA THR A 113 0.26 -4.27 1.44
C THR A 113 -0.44 -5.43 0.71
N ALA A 114 -1.68 -5.75 1.06
CA ALA A 114 -2.45 -6.81 0.40
C ALA A 114 -2.76 -6.45 -1.08
N SER A 115 -2.98 -5.17 -1.38
CA SER A 115 -3.17 -4.72 -2.77
C SER A 115 -1.99 -5.05 -3.67
N HIS A 116 -0.79 -5.17 -3.10
CA HIS A 116 0.42 -5.60 -3.82
C HIS A 116 0.24 -6.98 -4.46
N GLY A 117 -0.08 -7.98 -3.64
CA GLY A 117 -0.35 -9.34 -4.12
C GLY A 117 -1.56 -9.42 -5.06
N VAL A 118 -2.59 -8.61 -4.82
CA VAL A 118 -3.77 -8.56 -5.70
C VAL A 118 -3.41 -8.05 -7.10
N LEU A 119 -2.66 -6.95 -7.19
CA LEU A 119 -2.20 -6.40 -8.47
C LEU A 119 -1.28 -7.38 -9.20
N ASP A 120 -0.45 -8.09 -8.45
CA ASP A 120 0.43 -9.12 -8.99
C ASP A 120 -0.33 -10.32 -9.55
N ALA A 121 -1.40 -10.74 -8.89
CA ALA A 121 -2.30 -11.78 -9.38
C ALA A 121 -3.14 -11.33 -10.60
N MET A 122 -3.25 -10.02 -10.87
CA MET A 122 -3.87 -9.44 -12.07
C MET A 122 -2.91 -9.33 -13.26
N THR A 123 -1.64 -9.71 -13.11
CA THR A 123 -0.71 -9.72 -14.23
C THR A 123 -0.88 -10.94 -15.13
N ASN A 124 -0.59 -10.78 -16.42
CA ASN A 124 -0.73 -11.83 -17.43
C ASN A 124 0.52 -12.73 -17.59
N GLY A 125 1.42 -12.76 -16.61
CA GLY A 125 2.59 -13.64 -16.64
C GLY A 125 3.31 -13.78 -15.30
N GLY A 126 4.41 -14.55 -15.30
CA GLY A 126 5.09 -14.97 -14.07
C GLY A 126 4.39 -16.15 -13.38
N LEU A 127 4.61 -16.32 -12.08
CA LEU A 127 3.85 -17.24 -11.24
C LEU A 127 2.68 -16.52 -10.57
N GLY A 128 1.65 -17.25 -10.16
CA GLY A 128 0.58 -16.69 -9.32
C GLY A 128 1.10 -16.28 -7.92
N VAL A 129 0.21 -15.69 -7.13
CA VAL A 129 0.51 -15.23 -5.77
C VAL A 129 0.06 -16.24 -4.73
N ALA A 130 0.94 -16.57 -3.79
CA ALA A 130 0.65 -17.50 -2.69
C ALA A 130 -0.06 -16.78 -1.52
N PHE A 131 -1.30 -16.33 -1.73
CA PHE A 131 -2.07 -15.53 -0.74
C PHE A 131 -2.19 -16.19 0.64
N LEU A 132 -2.23 -17.52 0.67
CA LEU A 132 -2.44 -18.34 1.88
C LEU A 132 -1.14 -18.94 2.43
N SER A 133 0.02 -18.54 1.90
CA SER A 133 1.32 -18.93 2.44
C SER A 133 1.48 -18.45 3.90
N PRO A 134 2.11 -19.23 4.80
CA PRO A 134 2.79 -20.51 4.56
C PRO A 134 1.88 -21.74 4.67
N PHE A 135 0.59 -21.56 4.97
CA PHE A 135 -0.33 -22.66 5.23
C PHE A 135 -0.72 -23.43 3.96
N ASN A 136 -0.84 -22.71 2.84
CA ASN A 136 -1.06 -23.30 1.53
C ASN A 136 -0.16 -22.60 0.49
N PRO A 137 0.77 -23.35 -0.15
CA PRO A 137 1.69 -22.78 -1.13
C PRO A 137 1.05 -22.56 -2.51
N HIS A 138 -0.23 -22.89 -2.70
CA HIS A 138 -0.92 -22.70 -3.97
C HIS A 138 -0.88 -21.23 -4.40
N ARG A 139 -0.53 -21.02 -5.66
CA ARG A 139 -0.32 -19.71 -6.28
C ARG A 139 -1.50 -19.37 -7.18
N TYR A 140 -2.18 -18.28 -6.85
CA TYR A 140 -3.40 -17.87 -7.51
C TYR A 140 -3.14 -16.72 -8.49
N PHE A 141 -3.71 -16.85 -9.68
CA PHE A 141 -3.99 -15.72 -10.56
C PHE A 141 -5.45 -15.32 -10.37
N LEU A 142 -5.77 -14.04 -10.58
CA LEU A 142 -7.17 -13.66 -10.75
C LEU A 142 -7.68 -14.13 -12.12
N PRO A 143 -9.00 -14.38 -12.26
CA PRO A 143 -9.57 -14.76 -13.55
C PRO A 143 -9.37 -13.69 -14.64
N TRP A 144 -9.35 -12.42 -14.23
CA TRP A 144 -9.13 -11.29 -15.11
C TRP A 144 -7.72 -10.71 -14.91
N ARG A 145 -6.92 -10.71 -15.99
CA ARG A 145 -5.48 -10.37 -15.96
C ARG A 145 -5.11 -9.34 -17.04
N PRO A 146 -5.59 -8.10 -16.94
CA PRO A 146 -5.37 -7.09 -17.98
C PRO A 146 -3.97 -6.47 -17.91
N ILE A 147 -3.26 -6.63 -16.79
CA ILE A 147 -1.97 -5.97 -16.55
C ILE A 147 -0.87 -6.75 -17.26
N VAL A 148 -0.12 -6.09 -18.12
CA VAL A 148 1.05 -6.68 -18.76
C VAL A 148 2.14 -6.89 -17.69
N VAL A 149 2.64 -8.12 -17.56
CA VAL A 149 3.66 -8.43 -16.56
C VAL A 149 4.95 -7.62 -16.80
N SER A 150 5.40 -6.93 -15.75
CA SER A 150 6.69 -6.24 -15.73
C SER A 150 7.84 -7.25 -15.59
N PRO A 151 8.93 -7.10 -16.37
CA PRO A 151 10.13 -7.92 -16.20
C PRO A 151 10.77 -7.69 -14.84
N ILE A 152 11.42 -8.72 -14.30
CA ILE A 152 12.22 -8.63 -13.08
C ILE A 152 13.56 -7.98 -13.47
N GLY A 153 13.85 -6.80 -12.91
CA GLY A 153 15.08 -6.05 -13.15
C GLY A 153 14.90 -4.81 -14.06
N ALA A 154 15.62 -3.73 -13.72
CA ALA A 154 15.46 -2.42 -14.36
C ALA A 154 15.90 -2.39 -15.84
N GLY A 155 16.89 -3.20 -16.24
CA GLY A 155 17.45 -3.18 -17.59
C GLY A 155 16.44 -3.52 -18.69
N HIS A 156 15.52 -4.45 -18.44
CA HIS A 156 14.47 -4.82 -19.40
C HIS A 156 13.24 -3.90 -19.34
N PHE A 157 13.10 -3.12 -18.25
CA PHE A 157 11.99 -2.21 -18.07
C PHE A 157 12.13 -0.97 -18.97
N PHE A 158 13.33 -0.42 -19.17
CA PHE A 158 13.52 0.72 -20.08
C PHE A 158 13.63 0.30 -21.55
N SER A 159 12.63 -0.44 -22.01
CA SER A 159 12.50 -0.93 -23.39
C SER A 159 11.07 -0.74 -23.90
N ALA A 160 10.82 -1.08 -25.17
CA ALA A 160 9.45 -1.13 -25.72
C ALA A 160 8.49 -1.97 -24.86
N ARG A 161 9.02 -2.99 -24.16
CA ARG A 161 8.24 -3.81 -23.23
C ARG A 161 7.76 -3.01 -22.02
N GLY A 162 8.60 -2.16 -21.41
CA GLY A 162 8.15 -1.35 -20.29
C GLY A 162 7.12 -0.29 -20.68
N LEU A 163 7.18 0.22 -21.90
CA LEU A 163 6.12 1.11 -22.40
C LEU A 163 4.76 0.38 -22.50
N GLN A 164 4.75 -0.87 -22.92
CA GLN A 164 3.53 -1.71 -22.91
C GLN A 164 3.03 -2.00 -21.50
N VAL A 165 3.94 -2.19 -20.54
CA VAL A 165 3.60 -2.36 -19.12
C VAL A 165 2.91 -1.10 -18.61
N LEU A 166 3.57 0.06 -18.75
CA LEU A 166 3.04 1.35 -18.30
C LEU A 166 1.71 1.69 -18.98
N SER A 167 1.55 1.45 -20.28
CA SER A 167 0.29 1.74 -20.96
C SER A 167 -0.87 0.88 -20.43
N SER A 168 -0.63 -0.41 -20.19
CA SER A 168 -1.63 -1.28 -19.57
C SER A 168 -1.99 -0.84 -18.16
N GLU A 169 -1.01 -0.43 -17.37
CA GLU A 169 -1.20 0.01 -15.99
C GLU A 169 -1.94 1.35 -15.90
N ILE A 170 -1.66 2.28 -16.81
CA ILE A 170 -2.36 3.56 -16.90
C ILE A 170 -3.86 3.34 -17.12
N VAL A 171 -4.21 2.50 -18.10
CA VAL A 171 -5.60 2.23 -18.48
C VAL A 171 -6.33 1.51 -17.36
N TRP A 172 -5.73 0.44 -16.82
CA TRP A 172 -6.46 -0.47 -15.94
C TRP A 172 -6.34 -0.14 -14.46
N ILE A 173 -5.30 0.58 -14.04
CA ILE A 173 -5.03 0.82 -12.63
C ILE A 173 -4.94 2.32 -12.31
N TRP A 174 -4.14 3.11 -13.02
CA TRP A 174 -3.88 4.49 -12.60
C TRP A 174 -5.12 5.38 -12.73
N GLY A 175 -5.87 5.25 -13.82
CA GLY A 175 -7.15 5.96 -14.01
C GLY A 175 -8.14 5.67 -12.88
N PRO A 176 -8.49 4.38 -12.63
CA PRO A 176 -9.36 4.01 -11.51
C PRO A 176 -8.82 4.42 -10.13
N ALA A 177 -7.50 4.30 -9.90
CA ALA A 177 -6.88 4.71 -8.64
C ALA A 177 -6.93 6.22 -8.43
N ALA A 178 -6.77 7.03 -9.47
CA ALA A 178 -6.91 8.49 -9.41
C ALA A 178 -8.35 8.90 -9.13
N LEU A 179 -9.32 8.22 -9.76
CA LEU A 179 -10.74 8.43 -9.50
C LEU A 179 -11.09 8.12 -8.03
N LEU A 180 -10.64 6.97 -7.51
CA LEU A 180 -10.83 6.60 -6.11
C LEU A 180 -10.22 7.65 -5.16
N ALA A 181 -9.00 8.10 -5.45
CA ALA A 181 -8.33 9.14 -4.67
C ALA A 181 -9.14 10.45 -4.64
N GLY A 182 -9.73 10.84 -5.78
CA GLY A 182 -10.61 12.00 -5.90
C GLY A 182 -11.87 11.88 -5.04
N ILE A 183 -12.55 10.72 -5.10
CA ILE A 183 -13.74 10.42 -4.30
C ILE A 183 -13.43 10.51 -2.80
N LEU A 184 -12.32 9.88 -2.36
CA LEU A 184 -11.92 9.88 -0.96
C LEU A 184 -11.59 11.29 -0.45
N ARG A 185 -10.95 12.12 -1.28
CA ARG A 185 -10.69 13.54 -0.95
C ARG A 185 -11.97 14.35 -0.82
N ALA A 186 -12.88 14.21 -1.78
CA ALA A 186 -14.16 14.92 -1.79
C ALA A 186 -15.02 14.57 -0.55
N PHE A 187 -14.99 13.30 -0.14
CA PHE A 187 -15.67 12.85 1.07
C PHE A 187 -15.14 13.54 2.34
N HIS A 188 -13.82 13.72 2.46
CA HIS A 188 -13.22 14.42 3.60
C HIS A 188 -13.50 15.93 3.60
N THR A 189 -13.58 16.56 2.43
CA THR A 189 -13.94 17.98 2.34
C THR A 189 -15.40 18.24 2.69
N TRP A 190 -16.30 17.33 2.32
CA TRP A 190 -17.74 17.47 2.59
C TRP A 190 -18.09 17.28 4.07
N ARG A 191 -17.30 16.49 4.81
CA ARG A 191 -17.53 16.22 6.24
C ARG A 191 -17.04 17.30 7.20
N LYS A 192 -16.36 18.35 6.74
CA LYS A 192 -15.99 19.46 7.63
C LYS A 192 -17.25 20.25 7.97
N PRO A 193 -17.66 20.34 9.26
CA PRO A 193 -18.74 21.22 9.62
C PRO A 193 -18.34 22.65 9.22
N THR A 194 -19.18 23.29 8.41
CA THR A 194 -19.13 24.74 8.24
C THR A 194 -19.29 25.35 9.62
N GLU A 195 -18.21 25.90 10.18
CA GLU A 195 -18.30 26.82 11.32
C GLU A 195 -19.24 27.94 10.87
N SER A 196 -20.48 27.91 11.35
CA SER A 196 -21.41 29.02 11.18
C SER A 196 -20.79 30.19 11.93
N SER A 197 -20.26 31.16 11.17
CA SER A 197 -19.87 32.45 11.69
C SER A 197 -21.09 33.07 12.37
N SER A 198 -21.17 32.94 13.70
CA SER A 198 -22.10 33.71 14.50
C SER A 198 -21.66 35.16 14.44
N THR A 199 -22.29 35.90 13.54
CA THR A 199 -22.20 37.36 13.47
C THR A 199 -22.79 37.91 14.77
N SER A 200 -21.93 38.24 15.74
CA SER A 200 -22.30 39.12 16.83
C SER A 200 -22.26 40.55 16.30
N LEU A 201 -23.43 41.10 15.97
CA LEU A 201 -23.60 42.55 15.85
C LEU A 201 -24.23 43.05 17.16
N PRO A 202 -23.64 44.07 17.80
CA PRO A 202 -24.25 44.78 18.93
C PRO A 202 -25.40 45.68 18.47
#